data_AF-A0A7Y1UP48-F1
#
_entry.id   AF-A0A7Y1UP48-F1
#
_cell.length_a   1.000
_cell.length_b   1.000
_cell.length_c   1.000
_cell.angle_alpha   90.00
_cell.angle_beta   90.00
_cell.angle_gamma   90.00
#
_symmetry.space_group_name_H-M   'P 1'
#
loop_
_entity.id
_entity.type
_entity.pdbx_description
1 polymer ?
#
loop_
_entity_poly.entity_id
_entity_poly.type
_entity_poly.pdbx_seq_one_letter_code
_entity_poly.pdbx_strand_id
1 'polypeptide(L)'
;MNRIQHRIPALRPSSSRLHEDPPRYGRTPGLSDEALEEFLRYVRTIESAPTTTLARQLIRDGIELPAPETFTERNVHRKLWEVIRALARHRHFLTSTDHLTDLELYRYLWEIILNEPTHVLGESMGACACHIDLVSDGSDESLWLWHRYYASEADRQSWLAEFPGDPMPPRIDPPSDRDRHLPKP
;
A
#
# COMPACT_ATOMS: atom_id res chain seq x y z
N MET A 1 -21.54 -30.59 -18.49
CA MET A 1 -21.93 -29.32 -17.82
C MET A 1 -20.86 -28.28 -18.09
N ASN A 2 -21.26 -27.18 -18.71
CA ASN A 2 -20.42 -26.22 -19.42
C ASN A 2 -19.51 -25.41 -18.49
N ARG A 3 -18.20 -25.41 -18.76
CA ARG A 3 -17.22 -24.49 -18.17
C ARG A 3 -16.81 -23.52 -19.28
N ILE A 4 -17.31 -22.29 -19.25
CA ILE A 4 -16.91 -21.25 -20.21
C ILE A 4 -15.56 -20.71 -19.75
N GLN A 5 -14.50 -21.11 -20.46
CA GLN A 5 -13.19 -20.48 -20.41
C GLN A 5 -13.24 -19.20 -21.26
N HIS A 6 -13.11 -18.03 -20.64
CA HIS A 6 -12.78 -16.82 -21.40
C HIS A 6 -11.26 -16.68 -21.49
N ARG A 7 -10.73 -17.07 -22.66
CA ARG A 7 -9.38 -16.70 -23.13
C ARG A 7 -9.35 -15.18 -23.38
N ILE A 8 -8.49 -14.47 -22.68
CA ILE A 8 -8.13 -13.09 -23.03
C ILE A 8 -7.15 -13.17 -24.22
N PRO A 9 -7.46 -12.58 -25.39
CA PRO A 9 -6.53 -12.55 -26.51
C PRO A 9 -5.40 -11.55 -26.25
N ALA A 10 -4.18 -11.92 -26.67
CA ALA A 10 -3.00 -11.09 -26.56
C ALA A 10 -3.16 -9.78 -27.34
N LEU A 11 -3.02 -8.65 -26.65
CA LEU A 11 -2.90 -7.32 -27.26
C LEU A 11 -1.55 -7.23 -27.98
N ARG A 12 -1.54 -7.36 -29.31
CA ARG A 12 -0.45 -6.80 -30.12
C ARG A 12 -0.56 -5.28 -30.10
N PRO A 13 0.55 -4.53 -30.03
CA PRO A 13 0.49 -3.08 -30.09
C PRO A 13 0.13 -2.67 -31.52
N SER A 14 -1.12 -2.24 -31.73
CA SER A 14 -1.49 -1.50 -32.93
C SER A 14 -1.09 -0.05 -32.74
N SER A 15 0.07 0.31 -33.28
CA SER A 15 0.49 1.69 -33.46
C SER A 15 -0.43 2.37 -34.50
N SER A 16 -1.55 2.93 -34.07
CA SER A 16 -2.27 3.99 -34.81
C SER A 16 -3.47 4.50 -34.02
N ARG A 17 -3.57 5.83 -33.94
CA ARG A 17 -4.55 6.66 -33.22
C ARG A 17 -4.24 6.88 -31.75
N LEU A 18 -3.24 7.73 -31.52
CA LEU A 18 -3.32 8.68 -30.41
C LEU A 18 -4.61 9.49 -30.63
N HIS A 19 -5.54 9.43 -29.67
CA HIS A 19 -6.70 10.31 -29.67
C HIS A 19 -6.20 11.77 -29.61
N GLU A 20 -6.59 12.58 -30.59
CA GLU A 20 -6.38 14.04 -30.63
C GLU A 20 -7.33 14.80 -29.69
N ASP A 21 -8.11 14.10 -28.87
CA ASP A 21 -8.91 14.72 -27.82
C ASP A 21 -8.10 14.78 -26.52
N PRO A 22 -7.89 15.97 -25.92
CA PRO A 22 -7.28 16.05 -24.61
C PRO A 22 -8.13 15.28 -23.60
N PRO A 23 -7.52 14.57 -22.64
CA PRO A 23 -8.25 13.87 -21.61
C PRO A 23 -9.21 14.84 -20.92
N ARG A 24 -10.52 14.54 -20.99
CA ARG A 24 -11.56 15.30 -20.30
C ARG A 24 -11.53 14.95 -18.81
N TYR A 25 -10.52 15.44 -18.10
CA TYR A 25 -10.65 15.58 -16.65
C TYR A 25 -11.80 16.56 -16.41
N GLY A 26 -12.82 16.14 -15.67
CA GLY A 26 -13.93 17.03 -15.35
C GLY A 26 -13.37 18.31 -14.73
N ARG A 27 -13.60 19.48 -15.35
CA ARG A 27 -13.20 20.76 -14.75
C ARG A 27 -13.97 20.91 -13.45
N THR A 28 -13.29 20.69 -12.32
CA THR A 28 -13.84 21.05 -11.01
C THR A 28 -14.05 22.56 -11.00
N PRO A 29 -15.27 23.07 -10.76
CA PRO A 29 -15.50 24.50 -10.68
C PRO A 29 -14.57 25.13 -9.64
N GLY A 30 -13.78 26.14 -10.04
CA GLY A 30 -12.83 26.83 -9.17
C GLY A 30 -11.37 26.36 -9.26
N LEU A 31 -11.05 25.33 -10.06
CA LEU A 31 -9.66 24.98 -10.34
C LEU A 31 -9.11 25.90 -11.45
N SER A 32 -8.04 26.65 -11.16
CA SER A 32 -7.35 27.48 -12.17
C SER A 32 -6.68 26.61 -13.24
N ASP A 33 -6.51 27.14 -14.45
CA ASP A 33 -5.83 26.43 -15.53
C ASP A 33 -4.36 26.10 -15.16
N GLU A 34 -3.69 26.97 -14.40
CA GLU A 34 -2.33 26.73 -13.89
C GLU A 34 -2.27 25.52 -12.94
N ALA A 35 -3.21 25.42 -12.00
CA ALA A 35 -3.32 24.29 -11.09
C ALA A 35 -3.67 22.99 -11.81
N LEU A 36 -4.51 23.06 -12.86
CA LEU A 36 -4.79 21.91 -13.71
C LEU A 36 -3.53 21.47 -14.47
N GLU A 37 -2.78 22.39 -15.06
CA GLU A 37 -1.52 22.08 -15.76
C GLU A 37 -0.48 21.47 -14.83
N GLU A 38 -0.39 21.95 -13.59
CA GLU A 38 0.48 21.38 -12.57
C GLU A 38 0.09 19.95 -12.20
N PHE A 39 -1.20 19.72 -11.95
CA PHE A 39 -1.75 18.38 -11.72
C PHE A 39 -1.44 17.43 -12.88
N LEU A 40 -1.67 17.86 -14.13
CA LEU A 40 -1.41 17.03 -15.31
C LEU A 40 0.07 16.73 -15.50
N ARG A 41 0.96 17.67 -15.16
CA ARG A 41 2.41 17.45 -15.17
C ARG A 41 2.78 16.39 -14.15
N TYR A 42 2.22 16.47 -12.94
CA TYR A 42 2.43 15.49 -11.89
C TYR A 42 1.96 14.08 -12.30
N VAL A 43 0.74 13.95 -12.85
CA VAL A 43 0.22 12.67 -13.36
C VAL A 43 1.15 12.06 -14.40
N ARG A 44 1.59 12.86 -15.40
CA ARG A 44 2.52 12.38 -16.43
C ARG A 44 3.86 11.92 -15.85
N THR A 45 4.37 12.61 -14.84
CA THR A 45 5.60 12.19 -14.14
C THR A 45 5.43 10.81 -13.50
N ILE A 46 4.29 10.53 -12.86
CA ILE A 46 3.99 9.21 -12.30
C ILE A 46 3.87 8.15 -13.40
N GLU A 47 3.03 8.40 -14.40
CA GLU A 47 2.71 7.41 -15.45
C GLU A 47 3.93 7.01 -16.29
N SER A 48 4.89 7.92 -16.46
CA SER A 48 6.11 7.67 -17.23
C SER A 48 7.30 7.20 -16.39
N ALA A 49 7.21 7.27 -15.05
CA ALA A 49 8.31 6.88 -14.18
C ALA A 49 8.55 5.37 -14.27
N PRO A 50 9.82 4.93 -14.42
CA PRO A 50 10.14 3.52 -14.42
C PRO A 50 9.73 2.88 -13.09
N THR A 51 9.19 1.67 -13.15
CA THR A 51 8.83 0.91 -11.96
C THR A 51 10.03 0.11 -11.44
N THR A 52 10.07 -0.07 -10.14
CA THR A 52 11.04 -0.88 -9.41
C THR A 52 10.33 -1.63 -8.28
N THR A 53 11.06 -2.14 -7.30
CA THR A 53 10.49 -2.67 -6.05
C THR A 53 11.18 -2.03 -4.85
N LEU A 54 10.54 -2.02 -3.70
CA LEU A 54 11.18 -1.53 -2.46
C LEU A 54 12.39 -2.40 -2.10
N ALA A 55 12.32 -3.72 -2.28
CA ALA A 55 13.46 -4.62 -2.06
C ALA A 55 14.70 -4.17 -2.83
N ARG A 56 14.56 -3.87 -4.14
CA ARG A 56 15.69 -3.39 -4.97
C ARG A 56 16.23 -2.05 -4.48
N GLN A 57 15.35 -1.13 -4.09
CA GLN A 57 15.76 0.17 -3.56
C GLN A 57 16.53 0.02 -2.24
N LEU A 58 16.03 -0.80 -1.31
CA LEU A 58 16.66 -1.05 -0.02
C LEU A 58 18.01 -1.75 -0.16
N ILE A 59 18.11 -2.78 -1.02
CA ILE A 59 19.36 -3.51 -1.28
C ILE A 59 20.42 -2.59 -1.89
N ARG A 60 20.03 -1.73 -2.84
CA ARG A 60 20.94 -0.73 -3.43
C ARG A 60 21.55 0.19 -2.36
N ASP A 61 20.78 0.50 -1.32
CA ASP A 61 21.20 1.35 -0.22
C ASP A 61 21.96 0.57 0.89
N GLY A 62 22.29 -0.70 0.64
CA GLY A 62 23.07 -1.54 1.54
C GLY A 62 22.26 -2.23 2.64
N ILE A 63 20.93 -2.21 2.56
CA ILE A 63 20.08 -2.94 3.50
C ILE A 63 19.97 -4.39 3.06
N GLU A 64 20.55 -5.29 3.87
CA GLU A 64 20.37 -6.73 3.67
C GLU A 64 18.96 -7.16 4.06
N LEU A 65 18.34 -7.98 3.20
CA LEU A 65 17.00 -8.56 3.38
C LEU A 65 17.05 -10.10 3.43
N PRO A 66 17.56 -10.71 4.52
CA PRO A 66 17.59 -12.17 4.67
C PRO A 66 16.18 -12.77 4.64
N ALA A 67 16.08 -14.02 4.17
CA ALA A 67 14.81 -14.74 4.17
C ALA A 67 14.24 -14.88 5.60
N PRO A 68 12.91 -14.81 5.80
CA PRO A 68 12.27 -14.87 7.12
C PRO A 68 12.64 -16.11 7.94
N GLU A 69 12.94 -17.24 7.27
CA GLU A 69 13.33 -18.52 7.88
C GLU A 69 14.66 -18.44 8.64
N THR A 70 15.47 -17.40 8.38
CA THR A 70 16.72 -17.15 9.11
C THR A 70 16.49 -16.56 10.50
N PHE A 71 15.26 -16.14 10.80
CA PHE A 71 14.89 -15.50 12.05
C PHE A 71 13.97 -16.34 12.92
N THR A 72 13.94 -15.96 14.18
CA THR A 72 12.97 -16.37 15.20
C THR A 72 12.31 -15.12 15.75
N GLU A 73 11.17 -15.27 16.43
CA GLU A 73 10.49 -14.14 17.10
C GLU A 73 11.43 -13.34 18.01
N ARG A 74 12.41 -13.98 18.65
CA ARG A 74 13.33 -13.34 19.59
C ARG A 74 14.40 -12.46 18.94
N ASN A 75 14.70 -12.65 17.65
CA ASN A 75 15.86 -11.99 17.01
C ASN A 75 15.50 -11.17 15.75
N VAL A 76 14.26 -11.26 15.25
CA VAL A 76 13.82 -10.53 14.05
C VAL A 76 13.63 -9.03 14.30
N HIS A 77 13.26 -8.63 15.53
CA HIS A 77 12.89 -7.26 15.90
C HIS A 77 13.86 -6.20 15.34
N ARG A 78 15.16 -6.37 15.56
CA ARG A 78 16.17 -5.40 15.11
C ARG A 78 16.17 -5.23 13.59
N LYS A 79 16.07 -6.34 12.85
CA LYS A 79 16.06 -6.31 11.37
C LYS A 79 14.75 -5.71 10.86
N LEU A 80 13.62 -6.07 11.45
CA LEU A 80 12.34 -5.46 11.10
C LEU A 80 12.37 -3.93 11.24
N TRP A 81 12.85 -3.43 12.37
CA TRP A 81 12.96 -1.98 12.59
C TRP A 81 13.97 -1.28 11.69
N GLU A 82 15.03 -1.98 11.27
CA GLU A 82 15.93 -1.47 10.23
C GLU A 82 15.19 -1.28 8.91
N VAL A 83 14.41 -2.28 8.47
CA VAL A 83 13.60 -2.22 7.25
C VAL A 83 12.54 -1.11 7.35
N ILE A 84 11.79 -1.02 8.46
CA ILE A 84 10.77 0.02 8.68
C ILE A 84 11.37 1.43 8.53
N ARG A 85 12.53 1.68 9.16
CA ARG A 85 13.20 2.98 9.03
C ARG A 85 13.72 3.22 7.63
N ALA A 86 14.18 2.18 6.94
CA ALA A 86 14.64 2.31 5.56
C ALA A 86 13.48 2.63 4.62
N LEU A 87 12.31 1.99 4.78
CA LEU A 87 11.08 2.33 4.07
C LEU A 87 10.70 3.81 4.27
N ALA A 88 10.75 4.30 5.51
CA ALA A 88 10.45 5.70 5.81
C ALA A 88 11.42 6.68 5.12
N ARG A 89 12.71 6.33 4.98
CA ARG A 89 13.66 7.14 4.18
C ARG A 89 13.31 7.17 2.70
N HIS A 90 12.70 6.10 2.19
CA HIS A 90 12.09 6.03 0.85
C HIS A 90 10.66 6.56 0.82
N ARG A 91 10.20 7.23 1.89
CA ARG A 91 8.88 7.88 2.00
C ARG A 91 7.71 6.91 1.90
N HIS A 92 7.93 5.67 2.30
CA HIS A 92 6.89 4.65 2.47
C HIS A 92 6.67 4.43 3.97
N PHE A 93 5.45 4.68 4.43
CA PHE A 93 5.09 4.67 5.84
C PHE A 93 4.04 3.58 6.10
N LEU A 94 4.29 2.72 7.09
CA LEU A 94 3.38 1.64 7.45
C LEU A 94 2.28 2.14 8.41
N THR A 95 1.09 1.56 8.32
CA THR A 95 0.00 1.68 9.30
C THR A 95 -0.70 0.35 9.53
N SER A 96 -1.42 0.25 10.65
CA SER A 96 -2.25 -0.90 11.00
C SER A 96 -1.45 -2.21 11.08
N THR A 97 -0.30 -2.19 11.75
CA THR A 97 0.62 -3.34 11.83
C THR A 97 0.51 -4.11 13.13
N ASP A 98 -0.07 -3.52 14.16
CA ASP A 98 -0.11 -4.08 15.53
C ASP A 98 -0.72 -5.48 15.67
N HIS A 99 -1.60 -5.88 14.74
CA HIS A 99 -2.22 -7.21 14.72
C HIS A 99 -1.23 -8.36 14.41
N LEU A 100 0.00 -8.06 14.00
CA LEU A 100 1.04 -9.01 13.66
C LEU A 100 2.18 -8.99 14.69
N THR A 101 2.79 -10.15 14.94
CA THR A 101 4.11 -10.21 15.61
C THR A 101 5.19 -9.55 14.74
N ASP A 102 6.39 -9.38 15.29
CA ASP A 102 7.51 -8.86 14.51
C ASP A 102 7.94 -9.84 13.41
N LEU A 103 7.91 -11.16 13.65
CA LEU A 103 8.26 -12.13 12.62
C LEU A 103 7.20 -12.20 11.53
N GLU A 104 5.92 -12.15 11.91
CA GLU A 104 4.79 -12.12 10.97
C GLU A 104 4.85 -10.87 10.09
N LEU A 105 5.07 -9.68 10.67
CA LEU A 105 5.22 -8.47 9.87
C LEU A 105 6.45 -8.56 8.95
N TYR A 106 7.60 -8.99 9.46
CA TYR A 106 8.80 -9.10 8.64
C TYR A 106 8.59 -10.04 7.45
N ARG A 107 7.95 -11.19 7.68
CA ARG A 107 7.58 -12.15 6.64
C ARG A 107 6.67 -11.52 5.59
N TYR A 108 5.58 -10.87 6.04
CA TYR A 108 4.63 -10.23 5.14
C TYR A 108 5.29 -9.14 4.28
N LEU A 109 6.14 -8.30 4.89
CA LEU A 109 6.92 -7.31 4.16
C LEU A 109 7.85 -7.99 3.14
N TRP A 110 8.58 -9.01 3.55
CA TRP A 110 9.58 -9.67 2.71
C TRP A 110 8.97 -10.43 1.53
N GLU A 111 7.86 -11.13 1.74
CA GLU A 111 7.22 -11.97 0.71
C GLU A 111 6.40 -11.12 -0.27
N ILE A 112 5.68 -10.11 0.23
CA ILE A 112 4.67 -9.38 -0.54
C ILE A 112 5.13 -7.94 -0.77
N ILE A 113 5.02 -7.08 0.24
CA ILE A 113 5.12 -5.61 0.10
C ILE A 113 6.44 -5.17 -0.55
N LEU A 114 7.57 -5.75 -0.15
CA LEU A 114 8.86 -5.33 -0.68
C LEU A 114 9.07 -5.71 -2.15
N ASN A 115 8.31 -6.67 -2.67
CA ASN A 115 8.45 -7.18 -4.04
C ASN A 115 7.42 -6.61 -5.01
N GLU A 116 6.40 -5.90 -4.51
CA GLU A 116 5.41 -5.26 -5.37
C GLU A 116 6.03 -4.15 -6.23
N PRO A 117 5.57 -3.99 -7.48
CA PRO A 117 5.97 -2.87 -8.32
C PRO A 117 5.63 -1.54 -7.66
N THR A 118 6.62 -0.65 -7.55
CA THR A 118 6.44 0.72 -7.03
C THR A 118 7.25 1.72 -7.85
N HIS A 119 6.99 3.00 -7.63
CA HIS A 119 7.78 4.12 -8.16
C HIS A 119 8.84 4.57 -7.14
N VAL A 120 9.94 5.13 -7.64
CA VAL A 120 10.94 5.81 -6.80
C VAL A 120 10.40 7.19 -6.43
N LEU A 121 10.07 7.40 -5.15
CA LEU A 121 9.55 8.67 -4.63
C LEU A 121 10.66 9.72 -4.42
N GLY A 122 11.38 10.05 -5.48
CA GLY A 122 12.48 11.02 -5.48
C GLY A 122 12.02 12.48 -5.47
N GLU A 123 12.98 13.40 -5.54
CA GLU A 123 12.73 14.86 -5.52
C GLU A 123 11.77 15.33 -6.63
N SER A 124 11.81 14.70 -7.81
CA SER A 124 10.92 15.00 -8.94
C SER A 124 9.44 14.72 -8.66
N MET A 125 9.13 13.92 -7.64
CA MET A 125 7.75 13.62 -7.20
C MET A 125 7.30 14.54 -6.06
N GLY A 126 8.07 15.59 -5.75
CA GLY A 126 7.69 16.63 -4.79
C GLY A 126 7.44 16.08 -3.39
N ALA A 127 6.36 16.52 -2.75
CA ALA A 127 5.97 16.11 -1.40
C ALA A 127 5.26 14.72 -1.32
N CYS A 128 5.22 13.94 -2.41
CA CYS A 128 4.56 12.63 -2.44
C CYS A 128 5.14 11.61 -1.44
N ALA A 129 4.28 11.01 -0.63
CA ALA A 129 4.60 9.87 0.23
C ALA A 129 3.61 8.73 -0.02
N CYS A 130 4.05 7.50 0.18
CA CYS A 130 3.20 6.33 0.12
C CYS A 130 2.85 5.86 1.54
N HIS A 131 1.57 5.62 1.77
CA HIS A 131 1.08 4.96 2.98
C HIS A 131 0.71 3.52 2.65
N ILE A 132 1.31 2.58 3.36
CA ILE A 132 1.05 1.15 3.22
C ILE A 132 0.25 0.73 4.45
N ASP A 133 -1.06 0.58 4.26
CA ASP A 133 -1.98 0.12 5.30
C ASP A 133 -2.20 -1.39 5.14
N LEU A 134 -1.91 -2.16 6.20
CA LEU A 134 -2.00 -3.61 6.17
C LEU A 134 -3.44 -4.15 6.33
N VAL A 135 -4.44 -3.29 6.56
CA VAL A 135 -5.85 -3.68 6.68
C VAL A 135 -6.78 -2.84 5.80
N SER A 136 -6.27 -2.26 4.71
CA SER A 136 -7.05 -1.38 3.82
C SER A 136 -6.91 -1.71 2.33
N ASP A 137 -6.82 -3.00 1.99
CA ASP A 137 -6.83 -3.45 0.58
C ASP A 137 -8.25 -3.59 -0.02
N GLY A 138 -9.28 -3.32 0.78
CA GLY A 138 -10.69 -3.41 0.39
C GLY A 138 -11.28 -4.82 0.38
N SER A 139 -10.54 -5.83 0.86
CA SER A 139 -11.06 -7.19 1.03
C SER A 139 -11.93 -7.32 2.29
N ASP A 140 -12.80 -8.34 2.30
CA ASP A 140 -13.59 -8.71 3.48
C ASP A 140 -12.66 -9.12 4.64
N GLU A 141 -11.53 -9.76 4.34
CA GLU A 141 -10.51 -10.14 5.32
C GLU A 141 -9.88 -8.91 5.99
N SER A 142 -9.49 -7.89 5.22
CA SER A 142 -8.96 -6.63 5.75
C SER A 142 -9.97 -5.90 6.60
N LEU A 143 -11.21 -5.80 6.13
CA LEU A 143 -12.31 -5.20 6.89
C LEU A 143 -12.55 -5.95 8.21
N TRP A 144 -12.51 -7.29 8.17
CA TRP A 144 -12.62 -8.13 9.36
C TRP A 144 -11.48 -7.90 10.35
N LEU A 145 -10.23 -7.82 9.87
CA LEU A 145 -9.06 -7.49 10.69
C LEU A 145 -9.18 -6.09 11.30
N TRP A 146 -9.63 -5.11 10.51
CA TRP A 146 -9.86 -3.75 10.96
C TRP A 146 -10.87 -3.70 12.11
N HIS A 147 -12.04 -4.33 11.94
CA HIS A 147 -13.05 -4.40 12.99
C HIS A 147 -12.57 -5.14 14.24
N ARG A 148 -11.73 -6.16 14.09
CA ARG A 148 -11.21 -6.98 15.18
C ARG A 148 -10.21 -6.23 16.07
N TYR A 149 -9.29 -5.47 15.47
CA TYR A 149 -8.15 -4.89 16.18
C TYR A 149 -8.16 -3.36 16.29
N TYR A 150 -8.73 -2.65 15.31
CA TYR A 150 -8.50 -1.20 15.14
C TYR A 150 -9.75 -0.35 15.30
N ALA A 151 -10.90 -0.80 14.77
CA ALA A 151 -12.14 -0.04 14.79
C ALA A 151 -12.53 0.38 16.21
N SER A 152 -12.94 1.63 16.41
CA SER A 152 -13.53 2.04 17.68
C SER A 152 -14.90 1.39 17.89
N GLU A 153 -15.44 1.48 19.11
CA GLU A 153 -16.81 1.02 19.33
C GLU A 153 -17.83 1.85 18.52
N ALA A 154 -17.60 3.17 18.39
CA ALA A 154 -18.44 4.03 17.57
C ALA A 154 -18.44 3.60 16.09
N ASP A 155 -17.27 3.27 15.55
CA ASP A 155 -17.14 2.78 14.17
C ASP A 155 -17.90 1.47 13.96
N ARG A 156 -17.79 0.53 14.91
CA ARG A 156 -18.48 -0.77 14.87
C ARG A 156 -20.00 -0.62 14.95
N GLN A 157 -20.49 0.30 15.79
CA GLN A 157 -21.91 0.60 15.87
C GLN A 157 -22.43 1.27 14.60
N SER A 158 -21.64 2.17 14.00
CA SER A 158 -21.98 2.79 12.71
C SER A 158 -22.09 1.72 11.62
N TRP A 159 -21.13 0.79 11.56
CA TRP A 159 -21.17 -0.32 10.60
C TRP A 159 -22.41 -1.19 10.76
N LEU A 160 -22.75 -1.62 11.98
CA LEU A 160 -23.93 -2.44 12.25
C LEU A 160 -25.26 -1.72 11.97
N ALA A 161 -25.29 -0.40 12.08
CA ALA A 161 -26.48 0.38 11.73
C ALA A 161 -26.72 0.39 10.21
N GLU A 162 -25.64 0.46 9.42
CA GLU A 162 -25.71 0.44 7.96
C GLU A 162 -25.88 -0.99 7.40
N PHE A 163 -25.23 -1.97 8.04
CA PHE A 163 -25.19 -3.38 7.64
C PHE A 163 -25.60 -4.32 8.80
N PRO A 164 -26.86 -4.30 9.25
CA PRO A 164 -27.31 -5.03 10.45
C PRO A 164 -27.27 -6.56 10.33
N GLY A 165 -27.13 -7.11 9.11
CA GLY A 165 -27.03 -8.54 8.85
C GLY A 165 -25.59 -9.08 8.83
N ASP A 166 -24.60 -8.21 8.84
CA ASP A 166 -23.20 -8.62 8.66
C ASP A 166 -22.59 -9.14 9.98
N PRO A 167 -21.81 -10.22 9.91
CA PRO A 167 -21.14 -10.74 11.10
C PRO A 167 -20.09 -9.74 11.60
N MET A 168 -20.14 -9.44 12.90
CA MET A 168 -19.18 -8.55 13.55
C MET A 168 -18.17 -9.36 14.40
N PRO A 169 -16.86 -9.33 14.11
CA PRO A 169 -15.87 -10.06 14.90
C PRO A 169 -15.82 -9.57 16.35
N PRO A 170 -15.45 -10.43 17.32
CA PRO A 170 -15.12 -9.95 18.66
C PRO A 170 -13.92 -9.00 18.59
N ARG A 171 -13.92 -7.96 19.42
CA ARG A 171 -12.76 -7.07 19.58
C ARG A 171 -11.66 -7.78 20.36
N ILE A 172 -10.41 -7.64 19.90
CA ILE A 172 -9.23 -8.18 20.57
C ILE A 172 -8.14 -7.12 20.59
N ASP A 173 -7.44 -7.02 21.71
CA ASP A 173 -6.25 -6.16 21.80
C ASP A 173 -5.13 -6.74 20.92
N PRO A 174 -4.48 -5.92 20.09
CA PRO A 174 -3.41 -6.42 19.23
C PRO A 174 -2.21 -6.96 20.03
N PRO A 175 -1.47 -7.95 19.51
CA PRO A 175 -0.29 -8.52 20.15
C PRO A 175 0.88 -7.55 20.29
N SER A 176 0.90 -6.48 19.48
CA SER A 176 1.97 -5.48 19.44
C SER A 176 1.40 -4.08 19.67
N ASP A 177 2.29 -3.16 20.04
CA ASP A 177 2.01 -1.73 20.25
C ASP A 177 2.98 -0.86 19.43
N ARG A 178 3.27 -1.33 18.22
CA ARG A 178 4.29 -0.80 17.33
C ARG A 178 3.80 0.44 16.58
N ASP A 179 2.52 0.55 16.24
CA ASP A 179 1.99 1.59 15.34
C ASP A 179 2.17 3.02 15.89
N ARG A 180 2.17 3.18 17.22
CA ARG A 180 2.47 4.47 17.89
C ARG A 180 3.94 4.89 17.78
N HIS A 181 4.82 3.94 17.49
CA HIS A 181 6.28 4.15 17.40
C HIS A 181 6.78 4.17 15.95
N LEU A 182 5.92 3.89 14.97
CA LEU A 182 6.29 3.93 13.57
C LEU A 182 6.67 5.35 13.13
N PRO A 183 7.67 5.50 12.22
CA PRO A 183 7.93 6.78 11.57
C PRO A 183 6.68 7.35 10.91
N LYS A 184 6.53 8.68 10.92
CA LYS A 184 5.44 9.41 10.27
C LYS A 184 6.02 10.35 9.19
N PRO A 185 5.23 10.71 8.16
CA PRO A 185 5.64 11.67 7.13
C PRO A 185 6.09 13.02 7.69
#